data_AF-A0ABD0XCY6-F1
#
_entry.id   AF-A0ABD0XCY6-F1
#
_cell.length_a   1.000
_cell.length_b   1.000
_cell.length_c   1.000
_cell.angle_alpha   90.00
_cell.angle_beta   90.00
_cell.angle_gamma   90.00
#
_symmetry.space_group_name_H-M   'P 1'
#
loop_
_entity.id
_entity.type
_entity.pdbx_description
1 polymer ?
#
loop_
_entity_poly.entity_id
_entity_poly.type
_entity_poly.pdbx_seq_one_letter_code
_entity_poly.pdbx_strand_id
1 'polypeptide(L)'
;MVCNADNPCEGMSPHASFEHFGMALLTLFQVSTGDNWNSIMKDTLRECPPGYSDYQCQPGFQFIYTIYFVSFVLTAQFVLMNVVVAVLMKHLDDSNKVAQENAEMDAEIELELAQGQLQLASCCMGRLAMGVVLAGGGASGGVEGLVEEPVKP
;
A
#
# COMPACT_ATOMS: atom_id res chain seq x y z
N MET A 1 -2.07 -15.02 -35.39
CA MET A 1 -1.07 -16.03 -34.98
C MET A 1 -1.83 -17.18 -34.37
N VAL A 2 -1.67 -18.39 -34.88
CA VAL A 2 -2.40 -19.57 -34.40
C VAL A 2 -1.39 -20.53 -33.81
N CYS A 3 -1.58 -20.88 -32.54
CA CYS A 3 -0.79 -21.90 -31.86
C CYS A 3 -1.31 -23.27 -32.30
N ASN A 4 -0.43 -24.11 -32.87
CA ASN A 4 -0.79 -25.45 -33.32
C ASN A 4 0.38 -26.41 -33.07
N ALA A 5 0.21 -27.71 -33.31
CA ALA A 5 1.26 -28.72 -33.18
C ALA A 5 2.53 -28.38 -33.99
N ASP A 6 2.36 -27.75 -35.15
CA ASP A 6 3.47 -27.31 -36.01
C ASP A 6 4.10 -25.97 -35.57
N ASN A 7 3.42 -25.19 -34.74
CA ASN A 7 3.85 -23.89 -34.23
C ASN A 7 3.55 -23.79 -32.72
N PRO A 8 4.39 -24.41 -31.87
CA PRO A 8 4.15 -24.46 -30.44
C PRO A 8 4.28 -23.08 -29.79
N CYS A 9 3.38 -22.77 -28.86
CA CYS A 9 3.35 -21.54 -28.06
C CYS A 9 3.83 -21.76 -26.63
N GLU A 10 4.76 -20.91 -26.18
CA GLU A 10 5.27 -20.92 -24.80
C GLU A 10 4.48 -19.95 -23.90
N GLY A 11 4.12 -18.77 -24.42
CA GLY A 11 3.43 -17.71 -23.69
C GLY A 11 1.97 -17.51 -24.09
N MET A 12 1.59 -17.82 -25.33
CA MET A 12 0.21 -17.68 -25.80
C MET A 12 -0.63 -18.90 -25.43
N SER A 13 -1.83 -18.64 -24.93
CA SER A 13 -2.85 -19.64 -24.64
C SER A 13 -4.22 -19.14 -25.11
N PRO A 14 -5.27 -19.97 -25.12
CA PRO A 14 -6.63 -19.50 -25.37
C PRO A 14 -7.08 -18.36 -24.45
N HIS A 15 -6.46 -18.23 -23.27
CA HIS A 15 -6.71 -17.17 -22.30
C HIS A 15 -5.74 -15.99 -22.39
N ALA A 16 -4.73 -16.06 -23.27
CA ALA A 16 -3.73 -15.02 -23.50
C ALA A 16 -3.54 -14.87 -25.02
N SER A 17 -4.54 -14.25 -25.67
CA SER A 17 -4.62 -14.12 -27.12
C SER A 17 -4.90 -12.67 -27.54
N PHE A 18 -4.49 -12.32 -28.77
CA PHE A 18 -4.74 -11.02 -29.40
C PHE A 18 -5.90 -11.06 -30.41
N GLU A 19 -6.80 -12.05 -30.29
CA GLU A 19 -7.91 -12.24 -31.23
C GLU A 19 -9.03 -11.20 -31.06
N HIS A 20 -9.24 -10.75 -29.81
CA HIS A 20 -10.26 -9.79 -29.44
C HIS A 20 -9.65 -8.69 -28.60
N PHE A 21 -10.17 -7.47 -28.73
CA PHE A 21 -9.69 -6.31 -27.99
C PHE A 21 -9.64 -6.54 -26.46
N GLY A 22 -10.66 -7.20 -25.90
CA GLY A 22 -10.70 -7.48 -24.45
C GLY A 22 -9.60 -8.43 -23.98
N MET A 23 -9.36 -9.51 -24.73
CA MET A 23 -8.28 -10.47 -24.40
C MET A 23 -6.89 -9.86 -24.65
N ALA A 24 -6.76 -9.04 -25.69
CA ALA A 24 -5.54 -8.30 -25.96
C ALA A 24 -5.21 -7.33 -24.80
N LEU A 25 -6.22 -6.64 -24.24
CA LEU A 25 -6.02 -5.75 -23.09
C LEU A 25 -5.57 -6.50 -21.84
N LEU A 26 -6.20 -7.65 -21.54
CA LEU A 26 -5.80 -8.48 -20.39
C LEU A 26 -4.39 -9.05 -20.56
N THR A 27 -4.05 -9.49 -21.77
CA THR A 27 -2.70 -9.98 -22.10
C THR A 27 -1.67 -8.86 -21.98
N LEU A 28 -1.97 -7.65 -22.47
CA LEU A 28 -1.09 -6.49 -22.32
C LEU A 28 -0.97 -6.06 -20.86
N PHE A 29 -2.03 -6.18 -20.05
CA PHE A 29 -1.97 -5.93 -18.63
C PHE A 29 -1.03 -6.91 -17.92
N GLN A 30 -1.14 -8.21 -18.21
CA GLN A 30 -0.22 -9.23 -17.68
C GLN A 30 1.24 -8.99 -18.11
N VAL A 31 1.45 -8.66 -19.38
CA VAL A 31 2.78 -8.32 -19.89
C VAL A 31 3.31 -7.05 -19.21
N SER A 32 2.44 -6.06 -18.96
CA SER A 32 2.82 -4.82 -18.27
C SER A 32 3.27 -5.10 -16.84
N THR A 33 2.63 -6.00 -16.11
CA THR A 33 3.06 -6.37 -14.75
C THR A 33 4.35 -7.21 -14.73
N GLY A 34 4.85 -7.63 -15.89
CA GLY A 34 6.09 -8.38 -16.02
C GLY A 34 5.93 -9.90 -15.80
N ASP A 35 4.70 -10.42 -15.87
CA ASP A 35 4.47 -11.85 -15.80
C ASP A 35 4.60 -12.51 -17.19
N ASN A 36 5.46 -13.52 -17.29
CA ASN A 36 5.73 -14.31 -18.50
C ASN A 36 5.91 -13.50 -19.81
N TRP A 37 6.34 -12.23 -19.71
CA TRP A 37 6.37 -11.29 -20.84
C TRP A 37 7.36 -11.70 -21.94
N ASN A 38 8.45 -12.39 -21.58
CA ASN A 38 9.47 -12.84 -22.53
C ASN A 38 8.92 -13.94 -23.47
N SER A 39 8.19 -14.90 -22.91
CA SER A 39 7.53 -15.98 -23.64
C SER A 39 6.45 -15.42 -24.56
N ILE A 40 5.65 -14.47 -24.07
CA ILE A 40 4.61 -13.79 -24.88
C ILE A 40 5.24 -12.92 -25.98
N MET A 41 6.33 -12.22 -25.68
CA MET A 41 7.09 -11.42 -26.66
C MET A 41 7.61 -12.31 -27.80
N LYS A 42 8.28 -13.43 -27.48
CA LYS A 42 8.77 -14.37 -28.49
C LYS A 42 7.64 -14.96 -29.32
N ASP A 43 6.51 -15.24 -28.67
CA ASP A 43 5.34 -15.79 -29.33
C ASP A 43 4.64 -14.82 -30.28
N THR A 44 4.66 -13.52 -29.95
CA THR A 44 4.14 -12.42 -30.79
C THR A 44 5.11 -12.01 -31.90
N LEU A 45 6.40 -12.31 -31.75
CA LEU A 45 7.49 -11.88 -32.63
C LEU A 45 8.19 -13.05 -33.33
N ARG A 46 7.49 -14.17 -33.48
CA ARG A 46 8.02 -15.41 -34.08
C ARG A 46 8.64 -15.15 -35.45
N GLU A 47 9.76 -15.83 -35.68
CA GLU A 47 10.43 -15.92 -36.98
C GLU A 47 9.51 -16.62 -37.99
N CYS A 48 9.49 -16.14 -39.23
CA CYS A 48 8.60 -16.71 -40.23
C CYS A 48 9.00 -18.13 -40.62
N PRO A 49 8.02 -18.93 -41.08
CA PRO A 49 8.27 -20.29 -41.52
C PRO A 49 9.39 -20.33 -42.58
N PRO A 50 10.33 -21.30 -42.48
CA PRO A 50 11.38 -21.46 -43.48
C PRO A 50 10.74 -21.76 -44.84
N GLY A 51 10.88 -20.84 -45.80
CA GLY A 51 10.35 -20.97 -47.16
C GLY A 51 9.44 -19.84 -47.64
N TYR A 52 9.01 -18.92 -46.76
CA TYR A 52 8.29 -17.71 -47.14
C TYR A 52 9.26 -16.51 -47.21
N SER A 53 9.72 -16.18 -48.42
CA SER A 53 10.56 -15.01 -48.69
C SER A 53 9.71 -13.77 -48.98
N ASP A 54 8.74 -13.46 -48.12
CA ASP A 54 8.04 -12.18 -48.20
C ASP A 54 8.90 -11.09 -47.53
N TYR A 55 8.91 -9.89 -48.12
CA TYR A 55 9.63 -8.72 -47.61
C TYR A 55 9.32 -8.36 -46.14
N GLN A 56 8.23 -8.91 -45.59
CA GLN A 56 7.80 -8.72 -44.21
C GLN A 56 8.59 -9.56 -43.19
N CYS A 57 9.40 -10.52 -43.65
CA CYS A 57 10.17 -11.39 -42.78
C CYS A 57 11.67 -11.35 -43.04
N GLN A 58 12.24 -10.17 -42.84
CA GLN A 58 13.69 -10.05 -42.79
C GLN A 58 14.15 -10.29 -41.34
N PRO A 59 15.01 -11.27 -41.07
CA PRO A 59 15.51 -11.57 -39.71
C PRO A 59 16.23 -10.36 -39.07
N GLY A 60 16.69 -9.40 -39.86
CA GLY A 60 17.30 -8.15 -39.36
C GLY A 60 16.32 -7.21 -38.63
N PHE A 61 15.02 -7.27 -38.88
CA PHE A 61 14.04 -6.37 -38.24
C PHE A 61 13.54 -6.89 -36.88
N GLN A 62 13.80 -8.15 -36.54
CA GLN A 62 13.38 -8.78 -35.28
C GLN A 62 13.88 -8.02 -34.04
N PHE A 63 15.08 -7.44 -34.12
CA PHE A 63 15.65 -6.60 -33.06
C PHE A 63 14.86 -5.31 -32.85
N ILE A 64 14.43 -4.65 -33.93
CA ILE A 64 13.66 -3.40 -33.86
C ILE A 64 12.32 -3.67 -33.17
N TYR A 65 11.63 -4.75 -33.55
CA TYR A 65 10.38 -5.11 -32.92
C TYR A 65 10.53 -5.50 -31.44
N THR A 66 11.64 -6.16 -31.08
CA THR A 66 11.97 -6.47 -29.68
C THR A 66 12.16 -5.19 -28.85
N ILE A 67 12.90 -4.20 -29.38
CA ILE A 67 13.08 -2.90 -28.70
C ILE A 67 11.75 -2.18 -28.53
N TYR A 68 10.90 -2.15 -29.57
CA TYR A 68 9.58 -1.54 -29.47
C TYR A 68 8.75 -2.18 -28.37
N PHE A 69 8.68 -3.51 -28.33
CA PHE A 69 7.94 -4.24 -27.30
C PHE A 69 8.47 -3.94 -25.89
N VAL A 70 9.79 -4.02 -25.69
CA VAL A 70 10.42 -3.73 -24.39
C VAL A 70 10.21 -2.28 -23.96
N SER A 71 10.30 -1.33 -24.89
CA SER A 71 10.06 0.09 -24.59
C SER A 71 8.63 0.35 -24.11
N PHE A 72 7.65 -0.35 -24.68
CA PHE A 72 6.26 -0.29 -24.24
C PHE A 72 6.10 -0.85 -22.82
N VAL A 73 6.70 -2.00 -22.51
CA VAL A 73 6.67 -2.61 -21.17
C VAL A 73 7.30 -1.69 -20.13
N LEU A 74 8.47 -1.11 -20.44
CA LEU A 74 9.14 -0.17 -19.53
C LEU A 74 8.31 1.10 -19.30
N THR A 75 7.66 1.62 -20.34
CA THR A 75 6.79 2.80 -20.22
C THR A 75 5.56 2.50 -19.36
N ALA A 76 4.92 1.35 -19.57
CA ALA A 76 3.77 0.92 -18.77
C ALA A 76 4.15 0.74 -17.30
N GLN A 77 5.29 0.09 -17.02
CA GLN A 77 5.79 -0.09 -15.66
C GLN A 77 6.17 1.24 -15.00
N PHE A 78 6.75 2.18 -15.74
CA PHE A 78 7.05 3.51 -15.22
C PHE A 78 5.77 4.22 -14.75
N VAL A 79 4.71 4.18 -15.56
CA VAL A 79 3.41 4.76 -15.19
C VAL A 79 2.81 4.05 -13.97
N LEU A 80 2.81 2.72 -13.95
CA LEU A 80 2.28 1.95 -12.82
C LEU A 80 3.05 2.24 -11.52
N MET A 81 4.38 2.31 -11.57
CA MET A 81 5.21 2.65 -10.42
C MET A 81 4.94 4.08 -9.92
N ASN A 82 4.78 5.05 -10.83
CA ASN A 82 4.45 6.42 -10.44
C ASN A 82 3.09 6.50 -9.74
N VAL A 83 2.09 5.74 -10.21
CA VAL A 83 0.78 5.65 -9.55
C VAL A 83 0.91 5.01 -8.17
N VAL A 84 1.66 3.91 -8.05
CA VAL A 84 1.90 3.24 -6.76
C VAL A 84 2.57 4.18 -5.76
N VAL A 85 3.62 4.90 -6.17
CA VAL A 85 4.30 5.87 -5.30
C VAL A 85 3.35 6.99 -4.86
N ALA A 86 2.54 7.51 -5.77
CA ALA A 86 1.54 8.54 -5.44
C ALA A 86 0.51 8.03 -4.41
N VAL A 87 0.03 6.80 -4.58
CA VAL A 87 -0.90 6.15 -3.63
C VAL A 87 -0.24 5.95 -2.27
N LEU A 88 1.01 5.46 -2.23
CA LEU A 88 1.75 5.26 -0.98
C LEU A 88 1.98 6.57 -0.24
N MET A 89 2.42 7.63 -0.94
CA MET A 89 2.60 8.94 -0.34
C MET A 89 1.30 9.48 0.22
N LYS A 90 0.18 9.28 -0.48
CA LYS A 90 -1.13 9.66 0.04
C LYS A 90 -1.49 8.91 1.32
N HIS A 91 -1.26 7.60 1.39
CA HIS A 91 -1.53 6.82 2.61
C HIS A 91 -0.64 7.22 3.79
N LEU A 92 0.62 7.57 3.53
CA LEU A 92 1.54 8.08 4.54
C LEU A 92 1.11 9.45 5.06
N ASP A 93 0.70 10.35 4.17
CA ASP A 93 0.17 11.68 4.52
C ASP A 93 -1.12 11.58 5.33
N ASP A 94 -2.08 10.77 4.87
CA ASP A 94 -3.35 10.53 5.58
C ASP A 94 -3.08 9.93 6.98
N SER A 95 -2.11 9.02 7.13
CA SER A 95 -1.76 8.42 8.43
C SER A 95 -1.08 9.41 9.38
N ASN A 96 -0.18 10.25 8.86
CA ASN A 96 0.49 11.29 9.66
C ASN A 96 -0.50 12.35 10.13
N LYS A 97 -1.44 12.74 9.27
CA LYS A 97 -2.48 13.71 9.62
C LYS A 97 -3.39 13.20 10.73
N VAL A 98 -3.85 11.95 10.65
CA VAL A 98 -4.65 11.32 11.71
C VAL A 98 -3.89 11.27 13.03
N ALA A 99 -2.60 10.93 13.00
CA ALA A 99 -1.77 10.91 14.21
C ALA A 99 -1.61 12.30 14.83
N GLN A 100 -1.46 13.35 14.00
CA GLN A 100 -1.37 14.72 14.48
C GLN A 100 -2.69 15.22 15.06
N GLU A 101 -3.82 15.01 14.37
CA GLU A 101 -5.15 15.42 14.86
C GLU A 101 -5.50 14.70 16.17
N ASN A 102 -5.13 13.43 16.34
CA ASN A 102 -5.33 12.70 17.60
C ASN A 102 -4.50 13.31 18.75
N ALA A 103 -3.24 13.70 18.49
CA ALA A 103 -2.40 14.31 19.52
C ALA A 103 -2.89 15.70 19.93
N GLU A 104 -3.42 16.49 18.99
CA GLU A 104 -4.03 17.79 19.27
C GLU A 104 -5.33 17.64 20.09
N MET A 105 -6.18 16.65 19.75
CA MET A 105 -7.39 16.33 20.51
C MET A 105 -7.10 15.89 21.95
N ASP A 106 -6.09 15.03 22.14
CA ASP A 106 -5.69 14.56 23.48
C ASP A 106 -5.24 15.73 24.38
N ALA A 107 -4.52 16.71 23.82
CA ALA A 107 -4.07 17.90 24.56
C ALA A 107 -5.23 18.83 24.97
N GLU A 108 -6.27 18.97 24.13
CA GLU A 108 -7.46 19.77 24.46
C GLU A 108 -8.30 19.11 25.56
N ILE A 109 -8.50 17.79 25.51
CA ILE A 109 -9.24 17.04 26.53
C ILE A 109 -8.56 17.15 27.90
N GLU A 110 -7.22 17.10 27.96
CA GLU A 110 -6.49 17.29 29.21
C GLU A 110 -6.69 18.69 29.80
N LEU A 111 -6.74 19.74 28.97
CA LEU A 111 -6.99 21.10 29.42
C LEU A 111 -8.44 21.28 29.93
N GLU A 112 -9.43 20.67 29.27
CA GLU A 112 -10.81 20.67 29.74
C GLU A 112 -10.97 19.90 31.06
N LEU A 113 -10.27 18.77 31.24
CA LEU A 113 -10.32 18.02 32.50
C LEU A 113 -9.64 18.77 33.65
N ALA A 114 -8.54 19.48 33.36
CA ALA A 114 -7.88 20.37 34.33
C ALA A 114 -8.77 21.56 34.72
N GLN A 115 -9.49 22.16 33.77
CA GLN A 115 -10.46 23.22 34.06
C GLN A 115 -11.69 22.70 34.80
N GLY A 116 -12.20 21.52 34.45
CA GLY A 116 -13.29 20.85 35.17
C GLY A 116 -12.92 20.50 36.61
N GLN A 117 -11.67 20.06 36.86
CA GLN A 117 -11.15 19.86 38.21
C GLN A 117 -11.04 21.18 39.01
N LEU A 118 -10.65 22.29 38.36
CA LEU A 118 -10.59 23.60 39.02
C LEU A 118 -11.98 24.17 39.32
N GLN A 119 -12.98 23.92 38.47
CA GLN A 119 -14.38 24.30 38.73
C GLN A 119 -14.99 23.49 39.87
N LEU A 120 -14.69 22.19 39.99
CA LEU A 120 -15.13 21.39 41.14
C LEU A 120 -14.44 21.85 42.44
N ALA A 121 -13.15 22.21 42.38
CA ALA A 121 -12.42 22.77 43.52
C ALA A 121 -12.96 24.15 43.94
N SER A 122 -13.32 25.01 42.98
CA SER A 122 -13.95 26.32 43.24
C SER A 122 -15.36 26.17 43.83
N CYS A 123 -16.16 25.24 43.32
CA CYS A 123 -17.50 24.96 43.84
C CYS A 123 -17.47 24.39 45.27
N CYS A 124 -16.45 23.61 45.62
CA CYS A 124 -16.23 23.10 46.98
C CYS A 124 -15.61 24.14 47.94
N MET A 125 -14.88 25.13 47.42
CA MET A 125 -14.29 26.21 48.21
C MET A 125 -15.28 27.33 48.55
N GLY A 126 -16.42 27.43 47.85
CA GLY A 126 -17.52 28.35 48.16
C GLY A 126 -18.18 28.16 49.54
N ARG A 127 -17.74 27.17 50.33
CA ARG A 127 -18.16 26.97 51.72
C ARG A 127 -17.02 26.83 52.73
N LEU A 128 -15.76 27.06 52.35
CA LEU A 128 -14.61 26.96 53.28
C LEU A 128 -13.99 28.32 53.63
N ALA A 129 -14.77 29.41 53.60
CA ALA A 129 -14.40 30.66 54.24
C ALA A 129 -14.78 30.63 55.74
N MET A 130 -14.20 29.73 56.54
CA MET A 130 -13.97 29.95 57.98
C MET A 130 -13.09 28.84 58.60
N GLY A 131 -11.79 29.08 58.67
CA GLY A 131 -10.96 28.70 59.83
C GLY A 131 -10.37 27.29 59.90
N VAL A 132 -9.30 27.23 60.71
CA VAL A 132 -8.52 26.08 61.22
C VAL A 132 -7.28 25.76 60.38
N VAL A 133 -6.18 26.51 60.57
CA VAL A 133 -5.11 26.35 61.60
C VAL A 133 -4.21 25.14 61.33
N LEU A 134 -2.95 25.48 61.01
CA LEU A 134 -1.78 24.61 60.94
C LEU A 134 -1.52 23.92 62.29
N ALA A 135 -1.45 22.58 62.31
CA ALA A 135 -0.71 21.83 63.33
C ALA A 135 -0.37 20.43 62.79
N GLY A 136 0.93 20.13 62.74
CA GLY A 136 1.45 18.83 62.31
C GLY A 136 1.32 17.73 63.37
N GLY A 137 1.71 16.51 62.99
CA GLY A 137 2.01 15.41 63.91
C GLY A 137 1.49 14.04 63.47
N GLY A 138 2.39 13.23 62.90
CA GLY A 138 2.72 11.88 63.42
C GLY A 138 1.72 10.71 63.33
N ALA A 139 2.21 9.65 62.67
CA ALA A 139 2.15 8.23 63.06
C ALA A 139 1.02 7.31 62.53
N SER A 140 1.47 6.40 61.66
CA SER A 140 1.37 4.92 61.77
C SER A 140 0.02 4.21 61.64
N GLY A 141 -0.05 3.29 60.65
CA GLY A 141 -0.83 2.06 60.81
C GLY A 141 -1.14 1.29 59.52
N GLY A 142 -0.43 0.18 59.28
CA GLY A 142 -0.99 -1.03 58.67
C GLY A 142 -0.63 -1.34 57.21
N VAL A 143 0.32 -2.25 57.01
CA VAL A 143 0.58 -3.00 55.76
C VAL A 143 0.22 -4.46 56.02
N GLU A 144 -0.63 -5.05 55.17
CA GLU A 144 -0.76 -6.50 54.88
C GLU A 144 -1.66 -6.58 53.63
N GLY A 145 -1.14 -6.84 52.43
CA GLY A 145 -0.86 -8.18 51.86
C GLY A 145 -2.15 -8.76 51.26
N LEU A 146 -2.30 -9.13 49.99
CA LEU A 146 -1.52 -10.07 49.17
C LEU A 146 -2.18 -10.14 47.77
N VAL A 147 -1.40 -9.99 46.68
CA VAL A 147 -1.09 -11.03 45.66
C VAL A 147 -1.57 -10.61 44.25
N GLU A 148 -0.59 -10.34 43.39
CA GLU A 148 -0.69 -10.35 41.94
C GLU A 148 -0.94 -11.77 41.40
N GLU A 149 -1.62 -11.88 40.26
CA GLU A 149 -1.20 -12.76 39.16
C GLU A 149 -1.87 -12.34 37.82
N PRO A 150 -1.35 -12.76 36.65
CA PRO A 150 -0.93 -11.84 35.61
C PRO A 150 -1.75 -11.91 34.31
N VAL A 151 -1.55 -10.90 33.47
CA VAL A 151 -1.96 -10.85 32.07
C VAL A 151 -1.05 -11.73 31.20
N LYS A 152 -1.68 -12.49 30.29
CA LYS A 152 -1.29 -13.01 28.94
C LYS A 152 -1.29 -14.53 28.73
N PRO A 153 -1.37 -15.05 27.47
CA PRO A 153 -1.13 -14.44 26.14
C PRO A 153 -2.33 -13.84 25.40
#